data_AF-A0AAE1Z075-F1
#
_entry.id   AF-A0AAE1Z075-F1
#
_cell.length_a   1.000
_cell.length_b   1.000
_cell.length_c   1.000
_cell.angle_alpha   90.00
_cell.angle_beta   90.00
_cell.angle_gamma   90.00
#
_symmetry.space_group_name_H-M   'P 1'
#
loop_
_entity.id
_entity.type
_entity.pdbx_description
1 polymer ?
#
loop_
_entity_poly.entity_id
_entity_poly.type
_entity_poly.pdbx_seq_one_letter_code
_entity_poly.pdbx_strand_id
1 'polypeptide(L)'
;MASVTTRLAALLISLSVVFSAASATDPTPTTAFDDVSSYFEGFKDHFRFLHTVVPTGEQAKDSQYLTEQMNAAVKQVEQFSATAVAKRLKDPPTDDCAKRALLLCEEVYKKAAEALKEGVESVSAGNFYKAMKKSRAFINNIDACDDSFGEFRNFGDWARGVGGDCLRRIDKYIWKP
;
A
#
# COMPACT_ATOMS: atom_id res chain seq x y z
N MET A 1 9.43 38.38 11.48
CA MET A 1 9.13 37.52 10.30
C MET A 1 10.08 37.86 9.16
N ALA A 2 11.32 37.35 9.17
CA ALA A 2 12.32 37.65 8.13
C ALA A 2 13.41 36.56 7.99
N SER A 3 13.07 35.28 8.20
CA SER A 3 14.07 34.19 8.19
C SER A 3 13.77 33.04 7.21
N VAL A 4 12.58 33.00 6.60
CA VAL A 4 12.15 31.83 5.80
C VAL A 4 12.42 32.00 4.30
N THR A 5 12.53 33.23 3.81
CA THR A 5 12.64 33.52 2.37
C THR A 5 14.04 33.33 1.79
N THR A 6 15.11 33.33 2.61
CA THR A 6 16.49 33.27 2.10
C THR A 6 16.93 31.86 1.70
N ARG A 7 16.30 30.80 2.22
CA ARG A 7 16.73 29.40 1.97
C ARG A 7 16.17 28.79 0.70
N LEU A 8 15.08 29.32 0.14
CA LEU A 8 14.56 28.85 -1.15
C LEU A 8 15.40 29.32 -2.34
N ALA A 9 16.04 30.50 -2.24
CA ALA A 9 16.82 31.05 -3.34
C ALA A 9 18.13 30.26 -3.60
N ALA A 10 18.72 29.65 -2.57
CA ALA A 10 19.96 28.88 -2.70
C ALA A 10 19.77 27.52 -3.42
N LEU A 11 18.57 26.94 -3.36
CA LEU A 11 18.26 25.65 -3.98
C LEU A 11 18.01 25.73 -5.50
N LEU A 12 17.67 26.90 -6.02
CA LEU A 12 17.43 27.09 -7.46
C LEU A 12 18.70 27.45 -8.24
N ILE A 13 19.75 27.93 -7.56
CA ILE A 13 21.02 28.29 -8.21
C ILE A 13 21.84 27.03 -8.53
N SER A 14 21.73 25.97 -7.71
CA SER A 14 22.47 24.71 -7.93
C SER A 14 21.86 23.81 -9.01
N LEU A 15 20.57 23.94 -9.32
CA LEU A 15 19.96 23.17 -10.43
C LEU A 15 20.33 23.72 -11.82
N SER A 16 20.79 24.99 -11.89
CA SER A 16 21.10 25.67 -13.14
C SER A 16 22.45 25.26 -13.77
N VAL A 17 23.37 24.67 -12.99
CA VAL A 17 24.73 24.35 -13.46
C VAL A 17 24.78 23.00 -14.19
N VAL A 18 23.79 22.12 -14.01
CA VAL A 18 23.83 20.75 -14.55
C VAL A 18 23.40 20.66 -16.03
N PHE A 19 22.76 21.69 -16.59
CA PHE A 19 22.21 21.62 -17.96
C PHE A 19 23.10 22.23 -19.07
N SER A 20 24.33 22.67 -18.78
CA SER A 20 25.19 23.35 -19.78
C SER A 20 26.46 22.60 -20.19
N ALA A 21 26.61 21.31 -19.88
CA ALA A 21 27.78 20.53 -20.30
C ALA A 21 27.38 19.26 -21.06
N ALA A 22 26.64 19.40 -22.15
CA ALA A 22 26.34 18.30 -23.07
C ALA A 22 26.47 18.75 -24.53
N SER A 23 27.64 19.29 -24.91
CA SER A 23 28.02 19.40 -26.32
C SER A 23 29.53 19.56 -26.46
N ALA A 24 30.27 18.46 -26.31
CA ALA A 24 31.55 18.26 -27.00
C ALA A 24 31.86 16.77 -27.03
N THR A 25 32.17 16.28 -28.22
CA THR A 25 32.46 14.91 -28.60
C THR A 25 33.83 14.41 -28.10
N ASP A 26 33.86 13.13 -27.71
CA ASP A 26 34.99 12.17 -27.75
C ASP A 26 36.01 12.10 -26.56
N PRO A 27 36.75 10.98 -26.36
CA PRO A 27 36.36 9.85 -25.51
C PRO A 27 37.24 9.60 -24.26
N THR A 28 36.65 8.89 -23.29
CA THR A 28 37.10 8.29 -21.99
C THR A 28 38.60 8.25 -21.61
N PRO A 29 38.96 8.34 -20.30
CA PRO A 29 38.91 7.13 -19.44
C PRO A 29 38.49 7.35 -17.95
N THR A 30 37.47 6.59 -17.55
CA THR A 30 37.42 5.70 -16.36
C THR A 30 37.76 6.18 -14.94
N THR A 31 37.71 7.48 -14.61
CA THR A 31 37.82 7.94 -13.20
C THR A 31 36.68 8.82 -12.70
N ALA A 32 35.71 9.17 -13.56
CA ALA A 32 34.60 10.05 -13.20
C ALA A 32 33.43 9.34 -12.47
N PHE A 33 33.37 8.01 -12.47
CA PHE A 33 32.24 7.26 -11.91
C PHE A 33 32.41 6.90 -10.43
N ASP A 34 33.64 6.79 -9.92
CA ASP A 34 33.88 6.49 -8.50
C ASP A 34 33.60 7.70 -7.60
N ASP A 35 33.87 8.91 -8.09
CA ASP A 35 33.66 10.15 -7.34
C ASP A 35 32.17 10.45 -7.16
N VAL A 36 31.36 10.25 -8.22
CA VAL A 36 29.89 10.38 -8.16
C VAL A 36 29.25 9.34 -7.23
N SER A 37 29.82 8.13 -7.16
CA SER A 37 29.34 7.07 -6.27
C SER A 37 29.48 7.45 -4.79
N SER A 38 30.61 8.04 -4.40
CA SER A 38 30.84 8.51 -3.04
C SER A 38 29.90 9.65 -2.62
N TYR A 39 29.56 10.55 -3.57
CA TYR A 39 28.58 11.62 -3.37
C TYR A 39 27.16 11.09 -3.20
N PHE A 40 26.78 10.05 -3.95
CA PHE A 40 25.45 9.41 -3.83
C PHE A 40 25.30 8.57 -2.56
N GLU A 41 26.36 7.93 -2.07
CA GLU A 41 26.33 7.21 -0.78
C GLU A 41 26.17 8.18 0.40
N GLY A 42 26.86 9.33 0.39
CA GLY A 42 26.61 10.41 1.36
C GLY A 42 25.19 10.98 1.29
N PHE A 43 24.60 11.00 0.09
CA PHE A 43 23.22 11.43 -0.14
C PHE A 43 22.20 10.40 0.40
N LYS A 44 22.46 9.09 0.25
CA LYS A 44 21.59 8.04 0.82
C LYS A 44 21.46 8.16 2.33
N ASP A 45 22.57 8.38 3.04
CA ASP A 45 22.54 8.51 4.50
C ASP A 45 21.89 9.83 4.95
N HIS A 46 22.04 10.91 4.17
CA HIS A 46 21.34 12.18 4.41
C HIS A 46 19.82 12.04 4.23
N PHE A 47 19.35 11.30 3.22
CA PHE A 47 17.93 11.00 3.03
C PHE A 47 17.39 9.97 4.02
N ARG A 48 18.22 9.02 4.47
CA ARG A 48 17.86 8.08 5.53
C ARG A 48 17.49 8.82 6.82
N PHE A 49 18.23 9.88 7.14
CA PHE A 49 17.91 10.76 8.27
C PHE A 49 16.63 11.60 8.03
N LEU A 50 16.38 12.05 6.80
CA LEU A 50 15.16 12.80 6.45
C LEU A 50 13.88 11.94 6.37
N HIS A 51 14.01 10.63 6.15
CA HIS A 51 12.87 9.70 6.10
C HIS A 51 12.61 8.93 7.40
N THR A 52 13.44 9.11 8.43
CA THR A 52 13.13 8.57 9.76
C THR A 52 12.15 9.52 10.46
N VAL A 53 10.95 9.65 9.91
CA VAL A 53 9.82 10.23 10.64
C VAL A 53 9.50 9.23 11.73
N VAL A 54 10.07 9.45 12.92
CA VAL A 54 9.67 8.71 14.12
C VAL A 54 8.15 8.87 14.22
N PRO A 55 7.38 7.77 14.19
CA PRO A 55 5.93 7.87 14.26
C PRO A 55 5.55 8.66 15.52
N THR A 56 4.61 9.58 15.39
CA THR A 56 4.04 10.19 16.60
C THR A 56 3.44 9.09 17.48
N GLY A 57 3.29 9.34 18.78
CA GLY A 57 2.67 8.35 19.67
C GLY A 57 1.26 7.92 19.23
N GLU A 58 0.53 8.77 18.49
CA GLU A 58 -0.75 8.42 17.86
C GLU A 58 -0.55 7.57 16.60
N GLN A 59 0.38 7.96 15.73
CA GLN A 59 0.69 7.21 14.50
C GLN A 59 1.17 5.79 14.80
N ALA A 60 1.98 5.61 15.84
CA ALA A 60 2.40 4.28 16.28
C ALA A 60 1.22 3.40 16.71
N LYS A 61 0.27 3.96 17.48
CA LYS A 61 -0.95 3.25 17.92
C LYS A 61 -1.86 2.91 16.74
N ASP A 62 -2.05 3.83 15.82
CA ASP A 62 -2.86 3.57 14.61
C ASP A 62 -2.17 2.55 13.69
N SER A 63 -0.85 2.58 13.52
CA SER A 63 -0.11 1.55 12.78
C SER A 63 -0.26 0.17 13.41
N GLN A 64 -0.18 0.08 14.74
CA GLN A 64 -0.40 -1.17 15.46
C GLN A 64 -1.82 -1.69 15.23
N TYR A 65 -2.83 -0.82 15.42
CA TYR A 65 -4.23 -1.18 15.18
C TYR A 65 -4.45 -1.66 13.74
N LEU A 66 -3.94 -0.92 12.75
CA LEU A 66 -4.08 -1.28 11.33
C LEU A 66 -3.45 -2.65 11.06
N THR A 67 -2.25 -2.90 11.60
CA THR A 67 -1.56 -4.17 11.44
C THR A 67 -2.36 -5.32 12.05
N GLU A 68 -2.87 -5.15 13.27
CA GLU A 68 -3.67 -6.18 13.95
C GLU A 68 -4.98 -6.47 13.20
N GLN A 69 -5.71 -5.42 12.80
CA GLN A 69 -6.99 -5.57 12.10
C GLN A 69 -6.84 -6.18 10.71
N MET A 70 -5.86 -5.71 9.92
CA MET A 70 -5.60 -6.28 8.59
C MET A 70 -5.22 -7.76 8.70
N ASN A 71 -4.35 -8.13 9.67
CA ASN A 71 -3.99 -9.53 9.88
C ASN A 71 -5.16 -10.40 10.35
N ALA A 72 -6.03 -9.87 11.23
CA ALA A 72 -7.23 -10.56 11.66
C ALA A 72 -8.19 -10.78 10.47
N ALA A 73 -8.36 -9.76 9.63
CA ALA A 73 -9.20 -9.84 8.45
C ALA A 73 -8.65 -10.83 7.41
N VAL A 74 -7.34 -10.88 7.17
CA VAL A 74 -6.69 -11.90 6.34
C VAL A 74 -7.09 -13.29 6.79
N LYS A 75 -6.91 -13.60 8.09
CA LYS A 75 -7.24 -14.92 8.65
C LYS A 75 -8.72 -15.26 8.46
N GLN A 76 -9.59 -14.30 8.73
CA GLN A 76 -11.03 -14.50 8.63
C GLN A 76 -11.46 -14.74 7.17
N VAL A 77 -10.90 -14.04 6.20
CA VAL A 77 -11.16 -14.21 4.77
C VAL A 77 -10.66 -15.56 4.27
N GLU A 78 -9.42 -15.93 4.62
CA GLU A 78 -8.86 -17.24 4.29
C GLU A 78 -9.70 -18.38 4.90
N GLN A 79 -10.11 -18.23 6.17
CA GLN A 79 -10.97 -19.20 6.84
C GLN A 79 -12.35 -19.28 6.19
N PHE A 80 -12.98 -18.16 5.86
CA PHE A 80 -14.30 -18.14 5.23
C PHE A 80 -14.26 -18.81 3.85
N SER A 81 -13.25 -18.49 3.04
CA SER A 81 -13.03 -19.13 1.73
C SER A 81 -12.84 -20.64 1.88
N ALA A 82 -11.97 -21.08 2.79
CA ALA A 82 -11.67 -22.49 3.00
C ALA A 82 -12.83 -23.30 3.60
N THR A 83 -13.86 -22.63 4.14
CA THR A 83 -14.99 -23.27 4.82
C THR A 83 -16.30 -23.04 4.07
N ALA A 84 -16.86 -21.84 4.11
CA ALA A 84 -18.17 -21.53 3.56
C ALA A 84 -18.20 -21.68 2.03
N VAL A 85 -17.21 -21.12 1.33
CA VAL A 85 -17.13 -21.21 -0.15
C VAL A 85 -16.86 -22.65 -0.57
N ALA A 86 -15.85 -23.29 0.03
CA ALA A 86 -15.50 -24.68 -0.26
C ALA A 86 -16.64 -25.68 0.05
N LYS A 87 -17.45 -25.41 1.09
CA LYS A 87 -18.66 -26.20 1.38
C LYS A 87 -19.70 -26.01 0.28
N ARG A 88 -20.00 -24.76 -0.09
CA ARG A 88 -21.02 -24.45 -1.09
C ARG A 88 -20.68 -25.03 -2.47
N LEU A 89 -19.39 -25.08 -2.82
CA LEU A 89 -18.89 -25.72 -4.04
C LEU A 89 -19.14 -27.23 -4.11
N LYS A 90 -19.25 -27.90 -2.96
CA LYS A 90 -19.50 -29.35 -2.87
C LYS A 90 -20.98 -29.71 -2.77
N ASP A 91 -21.85 -28.71 -2.59
CA ASP A 91 -23.28 -28.96 -2.41
C ASP A 91 -23.94 -29.42 -3.73
N PRO A 92 -24.66 -30.56 -3.73
CA PRO A 92 -25.11 -31.25 -4.94
C PRO A 92 -26.26 -30.62 -5.75
N PRO A 93 -26.83 -29.43 -5.44
CA PRO A 93 -27.64 -28.69 -6.41
C PRO A 93 -26.97 -27.41 -6.95
N THR A 94 -25.66 -27.21 -6.75
CA THR A 94 -24.97 -26.03 -7.33
C THR A 94 -24.89 -26.17 -8.84
N ASP A 95 -25.74 -25.42 -9.56
CA ASP A 95 -25.69 -25.34 -11.03
C ASP A 95 -24.36 -24.74 -11.53
N ASP A 96 -24.08 -24.91 -12.82
CA ASP A 96 -22.82 -24.46 -13.42
C ASP A 96 -22.57 -22.95 -13.29
N CYS A 97 -23.62 -22.14 -13.26
CA CYS A 97 -23.50 -20.69 -13.08
C CYS A 97 -23.07 -20.36 -11.66
N ALA A 98 -23.76 -20.94 -10.67
CA ALA A 98 -23.42 -20.81 -9.26
C ALA A 98 -22.01 -21.33 -8.96
N LYS A 99 -21.59 -22.44 -9.60
CA LYS A 99 -20.24 -22.98 -9.46
C LYS A 99 -19.17 -22.01 -9.96
N ARG A 100 -19.38 -21.36 -11.12
CA ARG A 100 -18.45 -20.35 -11.64
C ARG A 100 -18.38 -19.12 -10.72
N ALA A 101 -19.51 -18.66 -10.21
CA ALA A 101 -19.55 -17.55 -9.26
C ALA A 101 -18.79 -17.88 -7.96
N LEU A 102 -18.95 -19.10 -7.44
CA LEU A 102 -18.21 -19.56 -6.26
C LEU A 102 -16.70 -19.67 -6.49
N LEU A 103 -16.26 -20.15 -7.67
CA LEU A 103 -14.84 -20.17 -8.04
C LEU A 103 -14.26 -18.75 -8.16
N LEU A 104 -15.04 -17.80 -8.70
CA LEU A 104 -14.67 -16.40 -8.70
C LEU A 104 -14.52 -15.88 -7.26
N CYS A 105 -15.47 -16.21 -6.36
CA CYS A 105 -15.38 -15.86 -4.95
C CYS A 105 -14.09 -16.38 -4.29
N GLU A 106 -13.68 -17.63 -4.53
CA GLU A 106 -12.39 -18.14 -4.02
C GLU A 106 -11.20 -17.31 -4.52
N GLU A 107 -11.19 -16.96 -5.82
CA GLU A 107 -10.12 -16.19 -6.43
C GLU A 107 -10.04 -14.77 -5.85
N VAL A 108 -11.16 -14.06 -5.77
CA VAL A 108 -11.19 -12.68 -5.27
C VAL A 108 -10.97 -12.62 -3.77
N TYR A 109 -11.42 -13.58 -2.97
CA TYR A 109 -11.08 -13.66 -1.55
C TYR A 109 -9.59 -13.90 -1.31
N LYS A 110 -8.94 -14.73 -2.14
CA LYS A 110 -7.47 -14.84 -2.11
C LYS A 110 -6.80 -13.51 -2.40
N LYS A 111 -7.22 -12.80 -3.45
CA LYS A 111 -6.70 -11.46 -3.80
C LYS A 111 -6.98 -10.42 -2.70
N ALA A 112 -8.12 -10.51 -2.04
CA ALA A 112 -8.49 -9.65 -0.92
C ALA A 112 -7.53 -9.85 0.27
N ALA A 113 -7.24 -11.10 0.63
CA ALA A 113 -6.27 -11.44 1.67
C ALA A 113 -4.84 -10.99 1.29
N GLU A 114 -4.41 -11.22 0.06
CA GLU A 114 -3.10 -10.75 -0.45
C GLU A 114 -2.98 -9.22 -0.39
N ALA A 115 -4.05 -8.49 -0.77
CA ALA A 115 -4.06 -7.05 -0.68
C ALA A 115 -3.86 -6.56 0.77
N LEU A 116 -4.52 -7.18 1.75
CA LEU A 116 -4.33 -6.81 3.16
C LEU A 116 -2.93 -7.15 3.69
N LYS A 117 -2.33 -8.28 3.28
CA LYS A 117 -0.94 -8.62 3.63
C LYS A 117 0.03 -7.54 3.12
N GLU A 118 -0.09 -7.12 1.87
CA GLU A 118 0.68 -5.99 1.32
C GLU A 118 0.34 -4.66 2.00
N GLY A 119 -0.89 -4.52 2.51
CA GLY A 119 -1.33 -3.38 3.32
C GLY A 119 -0.56 -3.29 4.64
N VAL A 120 -0.40 -4.41 5.35
CA VAL A 120 0.40 -4.50 6.58
C VAL A 120 1.85 -4.12 6.34
N GLU A 121 2.46 -4.62 5.26
CA GLU A 121 3.83 -4.24 4.87
C GLU A 121 3.93 -2.73 4.63
N SER A 122 2.92 -2.16 3.96
CA SER A 122 2.87 -0.72 3.67
C SER A 122 2.73 0.12 4.93
N VAL A 123 1.90 -0.30 5.90
CA VAL A 123 1.76 0.36 7.21
C VAL A 123 3.07 0.31 7.99
N SER A 124 3.72 -0.87 8.01
CA SER A 124 5.01 -1.07 8.69
C SER A 124 6.12 -0.19 8.11
N ALA A 125 6.08 0.04 6.79
CA ALA A 125 6.99 0.95 6.10
C ALA A 125 6.59 2.44 6.17
N GLY A 126 5.51 2.79 6.89
CA GLY A 126 4.99 4.16 6.97
C GLY A 126 4.38 4.68 5.66
N ASN A 127 4.14 3.81 4.67
CA ASN A 127 3.53 4.16 3.39
C ASN A 127 2.01 4.05 3.44
N PHE A 128 1.39 5.01 4.12
CA PHE A 128 -0.07 5.06 4.31
C PHE A 128 -0.85 5.22 3.00
N TYR A 129 -0.30 5.91 2.00
CA TYR A 129 -0.91 6.00 0.68
C TYR A 129 -1.04 4.63 -0.02
N LYS A 130 0.02 3.81 0.01
CA LYS A 130 -0.05 2.44 -0.53
C LYS A 130 -0.99 1.57 0.33
N ALA A 131 -0.95 1.70 1.65
CA ALA A 131 -1.89 1.00 2.54
C ALA A 131 -3.36 1.33 2.24
N MET A 132 -3.67 2.60 1.90
CA MET A 132 -5.03 3.01 1.48
C MET A 132 -5.44 2.28 0.20
N LYS A 133 -4.58 2.27 -0.82
CA LYS A 133 -4.86 1.56 -2.08
C LYS A 133 -5.13 0.08 -1.83
N LYS A 134 -4.37 -0.54 -0.94
CA LYS A 134 -4.52 -1.95 -0.57
C LYS A 134 -5.80 -2.22 0.22
N SER A 135 -6.20 -1.32 1.12
CA SER A 135 -7.49 -1.40 1.81
C SER A 135 -8.68 -1.25 0.86
N ARG A 136 -8.58 -0.39 -0.17
CA ARG A 136 -9.59 -0.29 -1.23
C ARG A 136 -9.64 -1.54 -2.10
N ALA A 137 -8.48 -2.09 -2.47
CA ALA A 137 -8.40 -3.31 -3.25
C ALA A 137 -9.03 -4.49 -2.49
N PHE A 138 -8.82 -4.57 -1.17
CA PHE A 138 -9.51 -5.53 -0.32
C PHE A 138 -11.04 -5.42 -0.46
N ILE A 139 -11.61 -4.23 -0.25
CA ILE A 139 -13.06 -3.99 -0.40
C ILE A 139 -13.55 -4.36 -1.80
N ASN A 140 -12.88 -3.90 -2.86
CA ASN A 140 -13.31 -4.15 -4.23
C ASN A 140 -13.34 -5.65 -4.58
N ASN A 141 -12.39 -6.44 -4.05
CA ASN A 141 -12.40 -7.88 -4.27
C ASN A 141 -13.53 -8.58 -3.51
N ILE A 142 -13.88 -8.07 -2.31
CA ILE A 142 -15.05 -8.56 -1.56
C ILE A 142 -16.33 -8.27 -2.34
N ASP A 143 -16.49 -7.03 -2.82
CA ASP A 143 -17.67 -6.61 -3.60
C ASP A 143 -17.81 -7.42 -4.90
N ALA A 144 -16.70 -7.76 -5.56
CA ALA A 144 -16.71 -8.61 -6.74
C ALA A 144 -17.32 -10.01 -6.47
N CYS A 145 -17.10 -10.59 -5.29
CA CYS A 145 -17.78 -11.83 -4.90
C CYS A 145 -19.27 -11.57 -4.66
N ASP A 146 -19.64 -10.58 -3.84
CA ASP A 146 -21.03 -10.26 -3.51
C ASP A 146 -21.90 -9.96 -4.76
N ASP A 147 -21.32 -9.28 -5.75
CA ASP A 147 -21.95 -8.98 -7.03
C ASP A 147 -22.19 -10.24 -7.88
N SER A 148 -21.29 -11.23 -7.78
CA SER A 148 -21.40 -12.50 -8.51
C SER A 148 -22.23 -13.57 -7.78
N PHE A 149 -22.21 -13.55 -6.45
CA PHE A 149 -22.79 -14.57 -5.59
C PHE A 149 -23.29 -13.95 -4.28
N GLY A 150 -24.55 -13.49 -4.29
CA GLY A 150 -25.12 -12.72 -3.19
C GLY A 150 -25.34 -13.47 -1.86
N GLU A 151 -25.15 -14.80 -1.82
CA GLU A 151 -25.35 -15.60 -0.60
C GLU A 151 -24.36 -15.22 0.52
N PHE A 152 -23.21 -14.64 0.17
CA PHE A 152 -22.16 -14.25 1.12
C PHE A 152 -22.20 -12.78 1.56
N ARG A 153 -23.25 -12.03 1.23
CA ARG A 153 -23.36 -10.58 1.54
C ARG A 153 -23.14 -10.22 3.00
N ASN A 154 -23.57 -11.07 3.95
CA ASN A 154 -23.32 -10.80 5.38
C ASN A 154 -21.82 -10.82 5.72
N PHE A 155 -21.07 -11.71 5.07
CA PHE A 155 -19.61 -11.73 5.18
C PHE A 155 -19.00 -10.52 4.47
N GLY A 156 -19.53 -10.16 3.29
CA GLY A 156 -19.13 -8.96 2.56
C GLY A 156 -19.35 -7.66 3.35
N ASP A 157 -20.48 -7.53 4.04
CA ASP A 157 -20.81 -6.40 4.93
C ASP A 157 -19.79 -6.27 6.06
N TRP A 158 -19.47 -7.39 6.73
CA TRP A 158 -18.44 -7.41 7.77
C TRP A 158 -17.08 -6.95 7.21
N ALA A 159 -16.67 -7.49 6.06
CA ALA A 159 -15.40 -7.18 5.44
C ALA A 159 -15.34 -5.69 5.02
N ARG A 160 -16.41 -5.15 4.44
CA ARG A 160 -16.53 -3.71 4.15
C ARG A 160 -16.42 -2.84 5.40
N GLY A 161 -16.99 -3.27 6.52
CA GLY A 161 -16.82 -2.63 7.82
C GLY A 161 -15.34 -2.53 8.21
N VAL A 162 -14.62 -3.66 8.20
CA VAL A 162 -13.19 -3.69 8.54
C VAL A 162 -12.35 -2.84 7.58
N GLY A 163 -12.59 -2.96 6.27
CA GLY A 163 -11.89 -2.18 5.26
C GLY A 163 -12.15 -0.67 5.41
N GLY A 164 -13.39 -0.28 5.69
CA GLY A 164 -13.78 1.10 5.95
C GLY A 164 -13.11 1.67 7.20
N ASP A 165 -13.02 0.88 8.27
CA ASP A 165 -12.34 1.27 9.51
C ASP A 165 -10.83 1.50 9.29
N CYS A 166 -10.19 0.63 8.50
CA CYS A 166 -8.80 0.80 8.09
C CYS A 166 -8.63 2.09 7.28
N LEU A 167 -9.49 2.32 6.29
CA LEU A 167 -9.44 3.51 5.45
C LEU A 167 -9.56 4.80 6.26
N ARG A 168 -10.54 4.89 7.17
CA ARG A 168 -10.73 6.09 8.01
C ARG A 168 -9.51 6.44 8.86
N ARG A 169 -8.78 5.42 9.36
CA ARG A 169 -7.55 5.66 10.12
C ARG A 169 -6.39 6.06 9.24
N ILE A 170 -6.24 5.41 8.10
CA ILE A 170 -5.19 5.72 7.12
C ILE A 170 -5.34 7.15 6.58
N ASP A 171 -6.58 7.60 6.35
CA ASP A 171 -6.89 8.91 5.77
C ASP A 171 -6.26 10.08 6.53
N LYS A 172 -6.19 9.99 7.86
CA LYS A 172 -5.53 10.95 8.77
C LYS A 172 -4.08 11.28 8.38
N TYR A 173 -3.41 10.36 7.70
CA TYR A 173 -1.99 10.44 7.37
C TYR A 173 -1.74 10.82 5.90
N ILE A 174 -2.78 10.84 5.07
CA ILE A 174 -2.66 11.14 3.63
C ILE A 174 -3.07 12.58 3.35
N TRP A 175 -4.18 13.03 3.95
CA TRP A 175 -4.71 14.36 3.74
C TRP A 175 -4.58 15.14 5.04
N LYS A 176 -3.42 15.79 5.22
CA LYS A 176 -3.34 16.89 6.19
C LYS A 176 -3.78 18.19 5.50
N PRO A 177 -4.68 18.98 6.10
CA PRO A 177 -4.84 20.37 5.70
C PRO A 177 -3.55 21.17 5.92
#